data_AF-A0A348AKU2-F1
#
_entry.id   AF-A0A348AKU2-F1
#
_cell.length_a   1.000
_cell.length_b   1.000
_cell.length_c   1.000
_cell.angle_alpha   90.00
_cell.angle_beta   90.00
_cell.angle_gamma   90.00
#
_symmetry.space_group_name_H-M   'P 1'
#
loop_
_entity.id
_entity.type
_entity.pdbx_description
1 polymer ?
#
loop_
_entity_poly.entity_id
_entity_poly.type
_entity_poly.pdbx_seq_one_letter_code
_entity_poly.pdbx_strand_id
1 'polypeptide(L)'
;MTAIWEKLITIMHQTIQLYQTLLELSRQKREALVAVNIQEVESITRQEELLIIEAGKLEKSRQAAIEQIIARHNLSAANPTLMQVKELADEQTAARIESIGEQIASLVKELVALNQLNTKLINQSLEYINFSINVMTQAAAEPTYSPQASQPQPRSILDWKV
;
A
#
# COMPACT_ATOMS: atom_id res chain seq x y z
N MET A 1 8.27 0.86 40.01
CA MET A 1 7.78 -0.13 39.03
C MET A 1 6.82 0.48 38.01
N THR A 2 5.82 1.27 38.42
CA THR A 2 4.72 1.80 37.57
C THR A 2 5.13 2.69 36.38
N ALA A 3 6.16 3.52 36.53
CA ALA A 3 6.53 4.49 35.49
C ALA A 3 6.94 3.88 34.13
N ILE A 4 7.53 2.68 34.11
CA ILE A 4 7.91 2.01 32.84
C ILE A 4 6.68 1.46 32.11
N TRP A 5 5.67 1.01 32.86
CA TRP A 5 4.41 0.50 32.34
C TRP A 5 3.57 1.61 31.71
N GLU A 6 3.45 2.76 32.38
CA GLU A 6 2.78 3.93 31.80
C GLU A 6 3.50 4.45 30.55
N LYS A 7 4.84 4.39 30.51
CA LYS A 7 5.61 4.70 29.31
C LYS A 7 5.27 3.75 28.15
N LEU A 8 5.23 2.44 28.40
CA LEU A 8 4.85 1.45 27.38
C LEU A 8 3.42 1.70 26.86
N ILE A 9 2.47 1.93 27.77
CA ILE A 9 1.07 2.21 27.42
C ILE A 9 0.97 3.50 26.59
N THR A 10 1.73 4.53 26.94
CA THR A 10 1.77 5.79 26.17
C THR A 10 2.29 5.55 24.76
N ILE A 11 3.37 4.78 24.61
CA ILE A 11 3.92 4.42 23.29
C ILE A 11 2.88 3.67 22.47
N MET A 12 2.17 2.70 23.06
CA MET A 12 1.15 1.94 22.34
C MET A 12 -0.06 2.81 21.93
N HIS A 13 -0.46 3.80 22.72
CA HIS A 13 -1.47 4.77 22.30
C HIS A 13 -0.97 5.64 21.14
N GLN A 14 0.29 6.08 21.16
CA GLN A 14 0.89 6.80 20.04
C GLN A 14 0.92 5.94 18.77
N THR A 15 1.16 4.63 18.91
CA THR A 15 1.06 3.66 17.81
C THR A 15 -0.36 3.61 17.25
N ILE A 16 -1.41 3.61 18.08
CA ILE A 16 -2.80 3.69 17.62
C ILE A 16 -3.04 4.97 16.81
N GLN A 17 -2.63 6.13 17.33
CA GLN A 17 -2.81 7.40 16.64
C GLN A 17 -2.13 7.41 15.27
N LEU A 18 -0.91 6.88 15.20
CA LEU A 18 -0.17 6.77 13.94
C LEU A 18 -0.92 5.89 12.93
N TYR A 19 -1.40 4.71 13.35
CA TYR A 19 -2.15 3.82 12.46
C TYR A 19 -3.48 4.42 12.01
N GLN A 20 -4.17 5.19 12.87
CA GLN A 20 -5.39 5.91 12.48
C GLN A 20 -5.10 6.98 11.42
N THR A 21 -4.03 7.76 11.59
CA THR A 21 -3.61 8.75 10.57
C THR A 21 -3.26 8.06 9.26
N LEU A 22 -2.52 6.95 9.32
CA LEU A 22 -2.15 6.19 8.13
C LEU A 22 -3.36 5.58 7.42
N LEU A 23 -4.35 5.12 8.17
CA LEU A 23 -5.62 4.63 7.65
C LEU A 23 -6.39 5.72 6.89
N GLU A 24 -6.45 6.92 7.46
CA GLU A 24 -7.10 8.07 6.84
C GLU A 24 -6.39 8.50 5.55
N LEU A 25 -5.06 8.61 5.57
CA LEU A 25 -4.28 8.85 4.36
C LEU A 25 -4.51 7.77 3.29
N SER A 26 -4.61 6.50 3.69
CA SER A 26 -4.88 5.41 2.74
C SER A 26 -6.28 5.54 2.11
N ARG A 27 -7.28 6.04 2.84
CA ARG A 27 -8.61 6.34 2.31
C ARG A 27 -8.58 7.53 1.36
N GLN A 28 -7.88 8.61 1.71
CA GLN A 28 -7.70 9.76 0.83
C GLN A 28 -6.96 9.39 -0.46
N LYS A 29 -5.94 8.52 -0.35
CA LYS A 29 -5.20 7.99 -1.50
C LYS A 29 -6.13 7.26 -2.47
N ARG A 30 -7.07 6.48 -1.95
CA ARG A 30 -8.09 5.79 -2.75
C ARG A 30 -8.95 6.78 -3.52
N GLU A 31 -9.41 7.85 -2.87
CA GLU A 31 -10.21 8.90 -3.51
C GLU A 31 -9.43 9.61 -4.61
N ALA A 32 -8.16 9.96 -4.34
CA ALA A 32 -7.26 10.57 -5.33
C ALA A 32 -7.00 9.64 -6.53
N LEU A 33 -6.82 8.34 -6.30
CA LEU A 33 -6.67 7.33 -7.36
C LEU A 33 -7.91 7.23 -8.24
N VAL A 34 -9.10 7.21 -7.65
CA VAL A 34 -10.38 7.20 -8.39
C VAL A 34 -10.56 8.49 -9.20
N ALA A 35 -10.13 9.63 -8.65
CA ALA A 35 -10.17 10.92 -9.34
C ALA A 35 -9.04 11.12 -10.36
N VAL A 36 -8.11 10.18 -10.49
CA VAL A 36 -6.90 10.27 -11.34
C VAL A 36 -6.05 11.51 -11.00
N ASN A 37 -6.05 11.92 -9.73
CA ASN A 37 -5.27 13.06 -9.26
C ASN A 37 -3.87 12.63 -8.80
N ILE A 38 -2.94 12.56 -9.76
CA ILE A 38 -1.57 12.08 -9.53
C ILE A 38 -0.81 12.94 -8.51
N GLN A 39 -1.02 14.26 -8.52
CA GLN A 39 -0.35 15.19 -7.60
C GLN A 39 -0.74 14.91 -6.14
N GLU A 40 -2.02 14.65 -5.89
CA GLU A 40 -2.52 14.29 -4.57
C GLU A 40 -2.01 12.92 -4.13
N VAL A 41 -1.99 11.93 -5.04
CA VAL A 41 -1.41 10.60 -4.76
C VAL A 41 0.07 10.71 -4.36
N GLU A 42 0.85 11.55 -5.02
CA GLU A 42 2.27 11.78 -4.70
C GLU A 42 2.42 12.49 -3.34
N SER A 43 1.62 13.53 -3.08
CA SER A 43 1.59 14.24 -1.80
C SER A 43 1.29 13.30 -0.63
N ILE A 44 0.23 12.49 -0.75
CA ILE A 44 -0.16 11.52 0.27
C ILE A 44 0.94 10.48 0.47
N THR A 45 1.55 9.98 -0.60
CA THR A 45 2.64 8.99 -0.50
C THR A 45 3.82 9.52 0.31
N ARG A 46 4.21 10.79 0.13
CA ARG A 46 5.27 11.41 0.95
C ARG A 46 4.89 11.52 2.42
N GLN A 47 3.62 11.79 2.73
CA GLN A 47 3.12 11.82 4.11
C GLN A 47 3.16 10.41 4.73
N GLU A 48 2.77 9.37 3.99
CA GLU A 48 2.87 7.98 4.42
C GLU A 48 4.32 7.59 4.73
N GLU A 49 5.29 8.00 3.90
CA GLU A 49 6.74 7.76 4.14
C GLU A 49 7.22 8.36 5.46
N LEU A 50 6.81 9.59 5.79
CA LEU A 50 7.15 10.24 7.06
C LEU A 50 6.57 9.47 8.25
N LEU A 51 5.32 9.02 8.16
CA LEU A 51 4.68 8.21 9.20
C LEU A 51 5.37 6.86 9.38
N ILE A 52 5.86 6.22 8.32
CA ILE A 52 6.62 4.97 8.41
C ILE A 52 7.92 5.19 9.22
N ILE A 53 8.60 6.32 9.03
CA ILE A 53 9.79 6.68 9.80
C ILE A 53 9.44 6.86 11.29
N GLU A 54 8.33 7.54 11.59
CA GLU A 54 7.84 7.71 12.96
C GLU A 54 7.46 6.38 13.61
N ALA A 55 6.79 5.49 12.88
CA ALA A 55 6.44 4.15 13.32
C ALA A 55 7.70 3.37 13.73
N GLY A 56 8.76 3.45 12.93
CA GLY A 56 10.04 2.83 13.26
C GLY A 56 10.68 3.38 14.54
N LYS A 57 10.53 4.67 14.84
CA LYS A 57 11.02 5.28 16.10
C LYS A 57 10.18 4.84 17.30
N LEU A 58 8.86 4.79 17.15
CA LEU A 58 7.95 4.30 18.18
C LEU A 58 8.22 2.82 18.49
N GLU A 59 8.42 1.99 17.48
CA GLU A 59 8.70 0.57 17.67
C GLU A 59 10.01 0.33 18.41
N LYS A 60 11.09 1.06 18.08
CA LYS A 60 12.34 1.04 18.86
C LYS A 60 12.11 1.44 20.32
N SER A 61 11.29 2.46 20.54
CA SER A 61 10.96 2.92 21.90
C SER A 61 10.15 1.89 22.69
N ARG A 62 9.21 1.22 22.02
CA ARG A 62 8.39 0.13 22.56
C ARG A 62 9.29 -1.04 22.98
N GLN A 63 10.17 -1.47 22.08
CA GLN A 63 11.11 -2.56 22.32
C GLN A 63 12.04 -2.25 23.50
N ALA A 64 12.61 -1.05 23.57
CA ALA A 64 13.44 -0.63 24.68
C ALA A 64 12.68 -0.60 26.03
N ALA A 65 11.40 -0.23 26.04
CA ALA A 65 10.57 -0.27 27.25
C ALA A 65 10.32 -1.71 27.71
N ILE A 66 10.05 -2.62 26.77
CA ILE A 66 9.85 -4.05 27.04
C ILE A 66 11.12 -4.69 27.61
N GLU A 67 12.28 -4.43 27.01
CA GLU A 67 13.56 -4.94 27.49
C GLU A 67 13.86 -4.48 28.91
N GLN A 68 13.54 -3.21 29.24
CA GLN A 68 13.69 -2.68 30.59
C GLN A 68 12.75 -3.33 31.60
N ILE A 69 11.50 -3.66 31.20
CA ILE A 69 10.57 -4.40 32.05
C ILE A 69 11.17 -5.77 32.37
N ILE A 70 11.61 -6.50 31.36
CA ILE A 70 12.10 -7.87 31.53
C ILE A 70 13.38 -7.94 32.34
N ALA A 71 14.31 -7.02 32.11
CA ALA A 71 15.52 -6.90 32.91
C ALA A 71 15.19 -6.66 34.40
N ARG A 72 14.15 -5.87 34.70
CA ARG A 72 13.71 -5.62 36.10
C ARG A 72 13.05 -6.82 36.75
N HIS A 73 12.49 -7.74 35.96
CA HIS A 73 11.95 -9.01 36.43
C HIS A 73 13.01 -10.14 36.46
N ASN A 74 14.29 -9.83 36.23
CA ASN A 74 15.41 -10.79 36.17
C ASN A 74 15.18 -11.94 35.17
N LEU A 75 14.42 -11.68 34.11
CA LEU A 75 14.20 -12.63 33.03
C LEU A 75 15.16 -12.33 31.87
N SER A 76 15.64 -13.37 31.22
CA SER A 76 16.38 -13.26 29.96
C SER A 76 15.53 -13.83 28.85
N ALA A 77 15.07 -12.98 27.94
CA ALA A 77 14.30 -13.38 26.79
C ALA A 77 14.99 -12.85 25.52
N ALA A 78 15.37 -13.75 24.63
CA ALA A 78 15.77 -13.39 23.28
C ALA A 78 14.49 -13.05 22.50
N ASN A 79 14.25 -11.77 22.22
CA ASN A 79 13.04 -11.23 21.57
C ASN A 79 11.75 -11.36 22.40
N PRO A 80 11.65 -10.59 23.48
CA PRO A 80 10.46 -10.63 24.32
C PRO A 80 9.19 -10.16 23.60
N THR A 81 8.13 -10.96 23.72
CA THR A 81 6.83 -10.65 23.12
C THR A 81 5.96 -9.83 24.06
N LEU A 82 4.99 -9.09 23.50
CA LEU A 82 4.01 -8.34 24.30
C LEU A 82 3.18 -9.25 25.23
N MET A 83 2.97 -10.52 24.84
CA MET A 83 2.32 -11.52 25.69
C MET A 83 3.12 -11.82 26.97
N GLN A 84 4.43 -12.06 26.83
CA GLN A 84 5.30 -12.30 27.99
C GLN A 84 5.36 -11.08 28.91
N VAL A 85 5.30 -9.87 28.34
CA VAL A 85 5.23 -8.63 29.12
C VAL A 85 3.90 -8.52 29.87
N LYS A 86 2.79 -8.94 29.26
CA LYS A 86 1.46 -8.95 29.90
C LYS A 86 1.45 -9.84 31.15
N GLU A 87 2.09 -11.00 31.11
CA GLU A 87 2.17 -11.96 32.24
C GLU A 87 2.93 -11.40 33.45
N LEU A 88 3.79 -10.38 33.24
CA LEU A 88 4.56 -9.73 34.31
C LEU A 88 3.85 -8.52 34.90
N ALA A 89 2.75 -8.08 34.29
CA ALA A 89 1.99 -6.91 34.69
C ALA A 89 0.96 -7.25 35.78
N ASP A 90 0.54 -6.23 36.54
CA ASP A 90 -0.67 -6.36 37.36
C ASP A 90 -1.92 -6.47 36.47
N GLU A 91 -3.03 -6.94 37.04
CA GLU A 91 -4.28 -7.20 36.32
C GLU A 91 -4.78 -5.97 35.54
N GLN A 92 -4.70 -4.78 36.16
CA GLN A 92 -5.15 -3.54 35.54
C GLN A 92 -4.28 -3.14 34.33
N THR A 93 -2.97 -3.25 34.46
CA THR A 93 -2.00 -2.95 33.41
C THR A 93 -2.09 -3.97 32.27
N ALA A 94 -2.22 -5.25 32.61
CA ALA A 94 -2.41 -6.33 31.65
C ALA A 94 -3.66 -6.10 30.79
N ALA A 95 -4.80 -5.77 31.41
CA ALA A 95 -6.05 -5.47 30.71
C ALA A 95 -5.92 -4.26 29.76
N ARG A 96 -5.21 -3.20 30.18
CA ARG A 96 -4.93 -2.05 29.31
C ARG A 96 -4.07 -2.43 28.11
N ILE A 97 -2.99 -3.18 28.32
CA ILE A 97 -2.10 -3.65 27.24
C ILE A 97 -2.88 -4.51 26.24
N GLU A 98 -3.72 -5.41 26.73
CA GLU A 98 -4.56 -6.28 25.90
C GLU A 98 -5.55 -5.48 25.05
N SER A 99 -6.33 -4.58 25.66
CA SER A 99 -7.29 -3.75 24.94
C SER A 99 -6.64 -2.89 23.85
N ILE A 100 -5.48 -2.29 24.15
CA ILE A 100 -4.74 -1.48 23.17
C ILE A 100 -4.16 -2.38 22.06
N GLY A 101 -3.67 -3.57 22.41
CA GLY A 101 -3.17 -4.55 21.44
C GLY A 101 -4.25 -5.01 20.45
N GLU A 102 -5.46 -5.30 20.93
CA GLU A 102 -6.61 -5.65 20.08
C GLU A 102 -6.99 -4.51 19.13
N GLN A 103 -6.99 -3.27 19.61
CA GLN A 103 -7.26 -2.09 18.78
C GLN A 103 -6.20 -1.93 17.67
N ILE A 104 -4.91 -2.08 18.00
CA ILE A 104 -3.83 -2.05 17.01
C ILE A 104 -4.03 -3.16 15.97
N ALA A 105 -4.33 -4.39 16.40
CA ALA A 105 -4.56 -5.51 15.49
C ALA A 105 -5.73 -5.25 14.53
N SER A 106 -6.82 -4.67 15.01
CA SER A 106 -7.96 -4.27 14.18
C SER A 106 -7.57 -3.21 13.15
N LEU A 107 -6.86 -2.15 13.56
CA LEU A 107 -6.42 -1.08 12.67
C LEU A 107 -5.47 -1.59 11.58
N VAL A 108 -4.52 -2.46 11.94
CA VAL A 108 -3.59 -3.08 10.98
C VAL A 108 -4.34 -3.92 9.96
N LYS A 109 -5.33 -4.71 10.40
CA LYS A 109 -6.16 -5.52 9.49
C LYS A 109 -6.88 -4.65 8.47
N GLU A 110 -7.48 -3.55 8.91
CA GLU A 110 -8.17 -2.61 8.01
C GLU A 110 -7.20 -1.95 7.03
N LEU A 111 -6.05 -1.50 7.52
CA LEU A 111 -5.03 -0.84 6.70
C LEU A 111 -4.47 -1.78 5.62
N VAL A 112 -4.23 -3.06 5.95
CA VAL A 112 -3.78 -4.06 4.98
C VAL A 112 -4.82 -4.24 3.87
N ALA A 113 -6.10 -4.33 4.21
CA ALA A 113 -7.16 -4.46 3.22
C ALA A 113 -7.25 -3.23 2.29
N LEU A 114 -7.15 -2.01 2.85
CA LEU A 114 -7.15 -0.76 2.07
C LEU A 114 -5.94 -0.67 1.14
N ASN A 115 -4.74 -1.02 1.62
CA ASN A 115 -3.53 -1.00 0.82
C ASN A 115 -3.62 -2.00 -0.36
N GLN A 116 -4.15 -3.21 -0.12
CA GLN A 116 -4.40 -4.18 -1.19
C GLN A 116 -5.36 -3.65 -2.26
N LEU A 117 -6.43 -2.97 -1.85
CA LEU A 117 -7.38 -2.34 -2.79
C LEU A 117 -6.72 -1.22 -3.59
N ASN A 118 -5.96 -0.34 -2.94
CA ASN A 118 -5.26 0.76 -3.61
C ASN A 118 -4.22 0.24 -4.61
N THR A 119 -3.48 -0.80 -4.24
CA THR A 119 -2.52 -1.48 -5.14
C THR A 119 -3.24 -2.04 -6.38
N LYS A 120 -4.42 -2.65 -6.21
CA LYS A 120 -5.21 -3.15 -7.32
C LYS A 120 -5.66 -2.04 -8.26
N LEU A 121 -6.14 -0.90 -7.73
CA LEU A 121 -6.54 0.25 -8.54
C LEU A 121 -5.37 0.80 -9.36
N ILE A 122 -4.19 0.93 -8.76
CA ILE A 122 -2.97 1.38 -9.45
C ILE A 122 -2.65 0.44 -10.62
N ASN A 123 -2.67 -0.87 -10.39
CA ASN A 123 -2.38 -1.85 -11.43
C ASN A 123 -3.39 -1.81 -12.59
N GLN A 124 -4.68 -1.67 -12.28
CA GLN A 124 -5.73 -1.53 -13.30
C GLN A 124 -5.55 -0.26 -14.14
N SER A 125 -5.19 0.86 -13.52
CA SER A 125 -4.87 2.10 -14.22
C SER A 125 -3.67 1.92 -15.16
N LEU A 126 -2.62 1.22 -14.72
CA LEU A 126 -1.45 0.91 -15.55
C LEU A 126 -1.80 -0.02 -16.72
N GLU A 127 -2.61 -1.06 -16.49
CA GLU A 127 -3.09 -1.95 -17.56
C GLU A 127 -3.90 -1.19 -18.60
N TYR A 128 -4.80 -0.29 -18.17
CA TYR A 128 -5.58 0.54 -19.07
C TYR A 128 -4.70 1.48 -19.89
N ILE A 129 -3.74 2.18 -19.26
CA ILE A 129 -2.79 3.05 -19.96
C ILE A 129 -1.99 2.24 -21.00
N ASN A 130 -1.48 1.07 -20.63
CA ASN A 130 -0.73 0.20 -21.55
C ASN A 130 -1.60 -0.29 -22.72
N PHE A 131 -2.85 -0.65 -22.45
CA PHE A 131 -3.82 -1.01 -23.49
C PHE A 131 -4.07 0.17 -24.44
N SER A 132 -4.31 1.37 -23.92
CA SER A 132 -4.50 2.58 -24.72
C SER A 132 -3.29 2.89 -25.60
N ILE A 133 -2.06 2.77 -25.06
CA ILE A 133 -0.82 2.92 -25.84
C ILE A 133 -0.76 1.87 -26.96
N ASN A 134 -1.06 0.60 -26.66
CA ASN A 134 -1.03 -0.48 -27.64
C ASN A 134 -2.06 -0.27 -28.76
N VAL A 135 -3.26 0.24 -28.46
CA VAL A 135 -4.28 0.58 -29.46
C VAL A 135 -3.83 1.75 -30.33
N MET A 136 -3.31 2.83 -29.73
CA MET A 136 -2.84 4.01 -30.46
C MET A 136 -1.66 3.69 -31.40
N THR A 137 -0.73 2.86 -30.93
CA THR A 137 0.44 2.42 -31.73
C THR A 137 0.06 1.46 -32.85
N GLN A 138 -0.95 0.60 -32.66
CA GLN A 138 -1.49 -0.24 -33.74
C GLN A 138 -2.30 0.57 -34.76
N ALA A 139 -3.10 1.54 -34.32
CA ALA A 139 -3.85 2.42 -35.21
C ALA A 139 -2.94 3.32 -36.08
N ALA A 140 -1.75 3.67 -35.58
CA ALA A 140 -0.73 4.39 -36.35
C ALA A 140 0.02 3.51 -37.36
N ALA A 141 -0.17 2.19 -37.33
CA ALA A 141 0.56 1.21 -38.15
C ALA A 141 -0.26 0.63 -39.33
N GLU A 142 -1.51 1.06 -39.55
CA GLU A 142 -2.26 0.63 -40.74
C GLU A 142 -1.74 1.30 -42.03
N PRO A 143 -1.50 0.55 -43.12
CA PRO A 143 -0.83 1.06 -44.31
C PRO A 143 -1.81 1.71 -45.31
N THR A 144 -1.46 2.92 -45.79
CA THR A 144 -2.15 3.70 -46.83
C THR A 144 -2.10 3.08 -48.26
N TYR A 145 -2.06 1.76 -48.42
CA TYR A 145 -1.95 1.16 -49.77
C TYR A 145 -3.31 0.70 -50.32
N SER A 146 -3.81 1.50 -51.25
CA SER A 146 -4.94 1.17 -52.13
C SER A 146 -4.52 0.09 -53.14
N PRO A 147 -5.25 -1.02 -53.33
CA PRO A 147 -4.91 -1.98 -54.39
C PRO A 147 -5.47 -1.49 -55.73
N GLN A 148 -4.60 -0.97 -56.61
CA GLN A 148 -4.93 -0.87 -58.04
C GLN A 148 -4.99 -2.29 -58.62
N ALA A 149 -6.21 -2.74 -58.91
CA ALA A 149 -6.48 -3.97 -59.63
C ALA A 149 -5.99 -3.85 -61.08
N SER A 150 -4.79 -4.31 -61.37
CA SER A 150 -4.33 -4.57 -62.73
C SER A 150 -4.88 -5.93 -63.18
N GLN A 151 -6.01 -5.91 -63.89
CA GLN A 151 -6.55 -7.09 -64.57
C GLN A 151 -5.62 -7.53 -65.72
N PRO A 152 -5.35 -8.83 -65.90
CA PRO A 152 -4.68 -9.33 -67.09
C PRO A 152 -5.69 -9.44 -68.24
N GLN A 153 -5.48 -8.66 -69.32
CA GLN A 153 -6.25 -8.80 -70.55
C GLN A 153 -5.77 -10.02 -71.37
N PRO A 154 -6.66 -10.94 -71.78
CA PRO A 154 -6.33 -11.94 -72.78
C PRO A 154 -6.37 -11.31 -74.18
N ARG A 155 -5.24 -11.31 -74.90
CA ARG A 155 -5.18 -10.91 -76.32
C ARG A 155 -5.56 -12.07 -77.23
N SER A 156 -6.74 -11.99 -77.83
CA SER A 156 -7.16 -12.67 -79.05
C SER A 156 -8.44 -11.91 -79.48
N ILE A 157 -8.67 -11.42 -80.70
CA ILE A 157 -8.47 -11.95 -82.05
C ILE A 157 -8.62 -10.73 -83.01
N LEU A 158 -7.77 -10.63 -84.03
CA LEU A 158 -7.95 -9.96 -85.34
C LEU A 158 -8.59 -8.55 -85.40
N ASP A 159 -7.79 -7.56 -85.84
CA ASP A 159 -8.29 -6.47 -86.69
C ASP A 159 -7.37 -6.24 -87.90
N TRP A 160 -7.88 -6.68 -89.05
CA TRP A 160 -7.69 -6.20 -90.41
C TRP A 160 -7.60 -4.67 -90.51
N LYS A 161 -6.64 -4.15 -91.30
CA LYS A 161 -6.93 -3.17 -92.36
C LYS A 161 -5.72 -2.78 -93.22
N VAL A 162 -5.98 -2.87 -94.53
CA VAL A 162 -5.42 -2.16 -95.71
C VAL A 162 -3.95 -2.36 -96.05
#